data_AF-A0A4P5Y6L2-F1
#
_entry.id   AF-A0A4P5Y6L2-F1
#
_cell.length_a   1.000
_cell.length_b   1.000
_cell.length_c   1.000
_cell.angle_alpha   90.00
_cell.angle_beta   90.00
_cell.angle_gamma   90.00
#
_symmetry.space_group_name_H-M   'P 1'
#
loop_
_entity.id
_entity.type
_entity.pdbx_description
1 polymer ?
#
loop_
_entity_poly.entity_id
_entity_poly.type
_entity_poly.pdbx_seq_one_letter_code
_entity_poly.pdbx_strand_id
1 'polypeptide(L)' 'MSKQIKRLLLGSMAASGLVAVTAVVDLIIGIPYSGMMVFDILFLVTAAIVIYMGYETFKEST' A
#
# COMPACT_ATOMS: atom_id res chain seq x y z
N MET A 1 6.35 -2.56 -21.33
CA MET A 1 6.65 -1.61 -20.24
C MET A 1 8.17 -1.36 -20.16
N SER A 2 8.63 -0.11 -20.03
CA SER A 2 10.07 0.16 -19.86
C SER A 2 10.58 -0.37 -18.51
N LYS A 3 11.86 -0.74 -18.41
CA LYS A 3 12.48 -1.22 -17.15
C LYS A 3 12.32 -0.20 -16.01
N GLN A 4 12.30 1.09 -16.32
CA GLN A 4 12.09 2.16 -15.34
C GLN A 4 10.67 2.13 -14.76
N ILE A 5 9.65 1.93 -15.60
CA ILE A 5 8.26 1.86 -15.11
C ILE A 5 8.04 0.61 -14.25
N LYS A 6 8.63 -0.54 -14.61
CA LYS A 6 8.56 -1.75 -13.77
C LYS A 6 9.18 -1.54 -12.38
N ARG A 7 10.33 -0.84 -12.30
CA ARG A 7 10.98 -0.50 -11.02
C ARG A 7 10.16 0.49 -10.20
N LEU A 8 9.58 1.50 -10.85
CA LEU A 8 8.68 2.45 -10.21
C LEU A 8 7.45 1.74 -9.63
N LEU A 9 6.81 0.86 -10.41
CA LEU A 9 5.64 0.09 -10.00
C LEU A 9 5.95 -0.78 -8.76
N LEU A 10 7.06 -1.51 -8.80
CA LEU A 10 7.50 -2.35 -7.69
C LEU A 10 7.82 -1.52 -6.44
N GLY A 11 8.44 -0.35 -6.61
CA GLY A 11 8.71 0.59 -5.52
C GLY A 11 7.43 1.14 -4.89
N SER A 12 6.45 1.50 -5.70
CA SER A 12 5.14 1.98 -5.22
C SER A 12 4.37 0.89 -4.49
N MET A 13 4.38 -0.36 -4.98
CA MET A 13 3.76 -1.50 -4.28
C MET A 13 4.44 -1.81 -2.95
N ALA A 14 5.77 -1.69 -2.88
CA ALA A 14 6.51 -1.87 -1.63
C ALA A 14 6.17 -0.77 -0.62
N ALA A 15 6.13 0.49 -1.06
CA ALA A 15 5.76 1.63 -0.21
C ALA A 15 4.31 1.49 0.32
N SER A 16 3.35 1.11 -0.53
CA SER A 16 1.97 0.87 -0.10
C SER A 16 1.85 -0.30 0.87
N GLY A 17 2.67 -1.35 0.70
CA GLY A 17 2.75 -2.45 1.65
C GLY A 17 3.21 -2.00 3.04
N LEU A 18 4.21 -1.12 3.11
CA LEU A 18 4.65 -0.53 4.39
C LEU A 18 3.54 0.29 5.05
N VAL A 19 2.80 1.09 4.26
CA VAL A 19 1.66 1.87 4.76
C VAL A 19 0.56 0.96 5.32
N ALA A 20 0.28 -0.17 4.65
CA ALA A 20 -0.67 -1.16 5.15
C ALA A 20 -0.24 -1.71 6.51
N VAL A 21 1.04 -2.07 6.67
CA VAL A 21 1.57 -2.58 7.94
C VAL A 21 1.43 -1.52 9.03
N THR A 22 1.81 -0.27 8.77
CA THR A 22 1.69 0.80 9.77
C THR A 22 0.24 1.10 10.15
N ALA A 23 -0.70 0.98 9.20
CA ALA A 23 -2.12 1.17 9.47
C ALA A 23 -2.72 0.01 10.29
N VAL A 24 -2.30 -1.24 10.05
CA VAL A 24 -2.69 -2.37 10.93
C VAL A 24 -2.11 -2.19 12.33
N VAL A 25 -0.86 -1.73 12.44
CA VAL A 25 -0.20 -1.48 13.73
C VAL A 25 -0.93 -0.37 14.50
N ASP A 26 -1.36 0.71 13.83
CA ASP A 26 -2.14 1.76 14.49
C ASP A 26 -3.51 1.26 14.96
N LEU A 27 -4.18 0.42 14.17
CA LEU A 27 -5.46 -0.16 14.55
C LEU A 27 -5.38 -1.03 15.83
N ILE A 28 -4.22 -1.63 16.10
CA ILE A 28 -3.99 -2.51 17.27
C ILE A 28 -3.42 -1.72 18.46
N ILE A 29 -2.49 -0.80 18.23
CA ILE A 29 -1.67 -0.14 19.28
C ILE A 29 -2.07 1.33 19.50
N GLY A 30 -2.75 1.97 18.53
CA GLY A 30 -3.12 3.39 18.56
C GLY A 30 -1.96 4.36 18.33
N ILE A 31 -0.80 3.85 17.91
CA ILE A 31 0.42 4.60 17.58
C ILE A 31 0.83 4.13 16.19
N PRO A 32 1.08 5.01 15.19
CA PRO A 32 1.45 6.44 15.25
C PRO A 32 0.38 7.51 14.92
N TYR A 33 -0.86 7.16 14.57
CA TYR A 33 -1.91 8.09 14.13
C TYR A 33 -2.90 8.49 15.25
N SER A 34 -2.55 8.24 16.51
CA SER A 34 -3.33 8.59 17.71
C SER A 34 -4.72 7.93 17.77
N GLY A 35 -4.89 6.74 17.17
CA GLY A 35 -6.14 5.99 17.21
C GLY A 35 -7.29 6.64 16.44
N MET A 36 -6.98 7.47 15.43
CA MET A 36 -7.98 7.99 14.51
C MET A 36 -8.38 6.92 13.50
N MET A 37 -9.33 6.05 13.89
CA MET A 37 -9.81 4.90 13.08
C MET A 37 -10.15 5.24 11.61
N VAL A 38 -10.60 6.46 11.32
CA VAL A 38 -10.89 6.91 9.95
C VAL A 38 -9.62 6.87 9.08
N PHE A 39 -8.48 7.31 9.62
CA PHE A 39 -7.22 7.29 8.89
C PHE A 39 -6.73 5.86 8.65
N ASP A 40 -6.86 4.97 9.62
CA ASP A 40 -6.43 3.57 9.49
C ASP A 40 -7.19 2.85 8.39
N ILE A 41 -8.52 3.03 8.36
CA ILE A 41 -9.38 2.44 7.33
C ILE A 41 -9.03 3.02 5.95
N LEU A 42 -8.85 4.35 5.84
CA LEU A 42 -8.48 4.98 4.57
C LEU A 42 -7.11 4.51 4.08
N PHE A 43 -6.12 4.37 4.96
CA PHE A 43 -4.79 3.88 4.61
C PHE A 43 -4.81 2.39 4.22
N LEU A 44 -5.59 1.56 4.92
CA LEU A 44 -5.75 0.15 4.55
C LEU A 44 -6.44 -0.02 3.20
N VAL A 45 -7.53 0.70 2.96
CA VAL A 45 -8.28 0.63 1.69
C VAL A 45 -7.43 1.13 0.53
N THR A 46 -6.74 2.27 0.69
CA THR A 46 -5.85 2.79 -0.36
C THR A 46 -4.66 1.88 -0.61
N ALA A 47 -4.04 1.32 0.43
CA ALA A 47 -2.96 0.36 0.26
C ALA A 47 -3.42 -0.91 -0.48
N ALA A 48 -4.61 -1.44 -0.16
CA ALA A 48 -5.19 -2.58 -0.85
C ALA A 48 -5.43 -2.29 -2.34
N ILE A 49 -5.96 -1.11 -2.67
CA ILE A 49 -6.19 -0.69 -4.06
C ILE A 49 -4.86 -0.59 -4.82
N VAL A 50 -3.83 0.03 -4.24
CA VAL A 50 -2.52 0.20 -4.89
C VAL A 50 -1.85 -1.15 -5.13
N ILE A 51 -1.91 -2.07 -4.16
CA ILE A 51 -1.38 -3.43 -4.33
C ILE A 51 -2.14 -4.19 -5.42
N TYR A 52 -3.48 -4.10 -5.44
CA TYR A 52 -4.30 -4.75 -6.47
C TYR A 52 -3.98 -4.22 -7.87
N MET A 53 -3.96 -2.89 -8.04
CA MET A 53 -3.62 -2.27 -9.33
C MET A 53 -2.20 -2.59 -9.77
N GLY A 54 -1.24 -2.56 -8.84
CA GLY A 54 0.14 -2.94 -9.08
C GLY A 54 0.27 -4.41 -9.50
N TYR A 55 -0.47 -5.30 -8.85
CA TYR A 55 -0.50 -6.73 -9.18
C TYR A 55 -1.09 -6.97 -10.58
N GLU A 56 -2.23 -6.38 -10.92
CA GLU A 56 -2.82 -6.49 -12.26
C GLU A 56 -1.88 -5.97 -13.33
N THR A 57 -1.24 -4.82 -13.09
CA THR A 57 -0.26 -4.24 -14.01
C THR A 57 0.98 -5.13 -14.16
N PHE A 58 1.43 -5.79 -13.09
CA PHE A 58 2.56 -6.72 -13.11
C PHE A 58 2.22 -8.01 -13.85
N LYS A 59 1.01 -8.55 -13.63
CA LYS A 59 0.47 -9.73 -14.31
C LYS A 59 0.36 -9.51 -15.81
N GLU A 60 -0.14 -8.34 -16.22
CA GLU A 60 -0.23 -7.98 -17.65
C GLU A 60 1.13 -7.66 -18.28
N SER A 61 2.14 -7.36 -17.46
CA SER A 61 3.51 -7.07 -17.91
C SER A 61 4.43 -8.29 -17.99
N THR A 62 3.94 -9.48 -17.62
CA THR A 62 4.66 -10.77 -17.61
C THR A 62 4.13 -11.65 -18.71
#